data_AF-A0ABC8AWN2-F1
#
_entry.id   AF-A0ABC8AWN2-F1
#
_cell.length_a   1.000
_cell.length_b   1.000
_cell.length_c   1.000
_cell.angle_alpha   90.00
_cell.angle_beta   90.00
_cell.angle_gamma   90.00
#
_symmetry.space_group_name_H-M   'P 1'
#
loop_
_entity.id
_entity.type
_entity.pdbx_description
1 polymer ?
#
loop_
_entity_poly.entity_id
_entity_poly.type
_entity_poly.pdbx_seq_one_letter_code
_entity_poly.pdbx_strand_id
1 'polypeptide(L)'
;MGQRQRCAAGDRCHREPLVSGAFPPVVVGDRCYIDGGVWSPTNADLAADSDVVLVVEPFAHRFPPGLVGAELAATGTDAVVRFGPDTATIDVLNAAAIDPDVLGGWPQAFQAGIRQADGLAQQLIDAGW
;
A
#
# COMPACT_ATOMS: atom_id res chain seq x y z
N MET A 1 14.39 -13.77 8.07
CA MET A 1 15.01 -13.53 9.40
C MET A 1 15.03 -12.02 9.64
N GLY A 2 13.87 -11.41 9.93
CA GLY A 2 13.74 -9.96 10.13
C GLY A 2 13.94 -9.60 11.59
N GLN A 3 14.90 -8.71 11.86
CA GLN A 3 15.31 -8.33 13.21
C GLN A 3 14.20 -7.48 13.84
N ARG A 4 13.46 -8.06 14.80
CA ARG A 4 12.49 -7.32 15.61
C ARG A 4 13.26 -6.40 16.56
N GLN A 5 13.45 -5.15 16.19
CA GLN A 5 13.94 -4.14 17.13
C GLN A 5 12.84 -3.84 18.14
N ARG A 6 13.02 -4.32 19.38
CA ARG A 6 12.21 -3.90 20.52
C ARG A 6 12.77 -2.55 20.99
N CYS A 7 11.91 -1.55 21.17
CA CYS A 7 12.29 -0.36 21.94
C CYS A 7 12.10 -0.69 23.42
N ALA A 8 13.02 -0.26 24.28
CA ALA A 8 12.83 -0.36 25.72
C ALA A 8 11.93 0.79 26.19
N ALA A 9 11.11 0.55 27.21
CA ALA A 9 10.32 1.59 27.85
C ALA A 9 11.25 2.68 28.42
N GLY A 10 11.34 3.81 27.73
CA GLY A 10 12.21 4.95 28.10
C GLY A 10 13.12 5.44 26.96
N ASP A 11 13.35 4.63 25.93
CA ASP A 11 14.14 5.06 24.78
C ASP A 11 13.27 5.84 23.81
N ARG A 12 13.51 7.16 23.77
CA ARG A 12 12.88 8.10 22.84
C ARG A 12 13.04 7.56 21.42
N CYS A 13 11.96 7.08 20.83
CA CYS A 13 11.93 6.74 19.41
C CYS A 13 12.51 7.94 18.63
N HIS A 14 13.56 7.68 17.86
CA HIS A 14 14.33 8.72 17.18
C HIS A 14 13.38 9.64 16.38
N ARG A 15 13.52 10.96 16.57
CA ARG A 15 12.64 12.02 16.02
C ARG A 15 12.75 12.22 14.50
N GLU A 16 13.53 11.41 13.81
CA GLU A 16 13.84 11.59 12.39
C GLU A 16 12.87 10.76 11.53
N PRO A 17 12.20 11.33 10.52
CA PRO A 17 11.09 10.67 9.83
C PRO A 17 11.53 9.62 8.74
N LEU A 18 10.75 8.52 8.51
CA LEU A 18 10.97 7.41 7.49
C LEU A 18 9.67 6.93 6.70
N VAL A 19 9.77 6.44 5.42
CA VAL A 19 9.03 6.89 4.17
C VAL A 19 8.16 8.16 4.21
N SER A 20 8.67 9.28 4.70
CA SER A 20 9.96 9.47 5.39
C SER A 20 10.24 10.84 5.86
N GLY A 21 9.19 11.61 6.04
CA GLY A 21 9.31 13.04 6.27
C GLY A 21 8.06 13.59 6.90
N ALA A 22 6.93 13.14 6.38
CA ALA A 22 5.63 13.75 6.62
C ALA A 22 5.15 13.57 8.06
N PHE A 23 5.35 12.38 8.64
CA PHE A 23 4.83 12.06 9.97
C PHE A 23 5.90 11.43 10.85
N PRO A 24 5.96 11.80 12.14
CA PRO A 24 6.88 11.18 13.08
C PRO A 24 6.46 9.73 13.37
N PRO A 25 7.41 8.86 13.76
CA PRO A 25 7.09 7.52 14.25
C PRO A 25 6.08 7.54 15.42
N VAL A 26 5.21 6.54 15.48
CA VAL A 26 4.16 6.40 16.51
C VAL A 26 4.55 5.32 17.52
N VAL A 27 4.39 5.60 18.81
CA VAL A 27 4.63 4.62 19.88
C VAL A 27 3.33 3.94 20.27
N VAL A 28 3.31 2.60 20.23
CA VAL A 28 2.22 1.76 20.73
C VAL A 28 2.81 0.74 21.70
N GLY A 29 2.44 0.84 22.98
CA GLY A 29 3.06 0.05 24.03
C GLY A 29 4.55 0.39 24.20
N ASP A 30 5.41 -0.62 24.17
CA ASP A 30 6.86 -0.49 24.22
C ASP A 30 7.52 -0.45 22.83
N ARG A 31 6.73 -0.25 21.76
CA ARG A 31 7.22 -0.34 20.37
C ARG A 31 6.98 0.94 19.60
N CYS A 32 7.92 1.22 18.70
CA CYS A 32 7.81 2.31 17.76
C CYS A 32 7.50 1.79 16.36
N TYR A 33 6.57 2.46 15.68
CA TYR A 33 6.05 2.10 14.38
C TYR A 33 6.24 3.25 13.41
N ILE A 34 6.63 2.90 12.19
CA ILE A 34 6.62 3.78 11.03
C ILE A 34 5.62 3.21 10.01
N ASP A 35 5.38 3.96 8.93
CA ASP A 35 4.50 3.52 7.86
C ASP A 35 4.90 2.12 7.34
N GLY A 36 3.90 1.24 7.20
CA GLY A 36 4.12 -0.14 6.75
C GLY A 36 4.58 -0.23 5.29
N GLY A 37 4.27 0.78 4.48
CA GLY A 37 4.70 0.94 3.09
C GLY A 37 6.23 0.99 2.92
N VAL A 38 6.97 1.32 3.99
CA VAL A 38 8.44 1.22 4.01
C VAL A 38 8.91 -0.23 3.88
N TRP A 39 8.18 -1.15 4.51
CA TRP A 39 8.48 -2.57 4.53
C TRP A 39 7.92 -3.28 3.29
N SER A 40 6.67 -3.00 2.95
CA SER A 40 5.92 -3.71 1.93
C SER A 40 4.95 -2.79 1.19
N PRO A 41 4.95 -2.77 -0.15
CA PRO A 41 4.03 -1.96 -0.94
C PRO A 41 2.57 -2.44 -0.86
N THR A 42 2.30 -3.71 -0.53
CA THR A 42 0.94 -4.28 -0.56
C THR A 42 0.54 -5.04 0.69
N ASN A 43 1.49 -5.60 1.43
CA ASN A 43 1.29 -6.55 2.54
C ASN A 43 0.46 -7.78 2.13
N ALA A 44 0.53 -8.20 0.86
CA ALA A 44 -0.28 -9.31 0.37
C ALA A 44 0.02 -10.64 1.09
N ASP A 45 1.22 -10.80 1.66
CA ASP A 45 1.60 -11.95 2.48
C ASP A 45 0.73 -12.12 3.74
N LEU A 46 0.10 -11.05 4.22
CA LEU A 46 -0.84 -11.11 5.35
C LEU A 46 -2.16 -11.81 5.00
N ALA A 47 -2.46 -11.98 3.71
CA ALA A 47 -3.64 -12.69 3.22
C ALA A 47 -3.38 -14.19 2.98
N ALA A 48 -2.37 -14.76 3.63
CA ALA A 48 -2.10 -16.19 3.60
C ALA A 48 -3.36 -17.02 3.91
N ASP A 49 -3.51 -18.13 3.19
CA ASP A 49 -4.64 -19.07 3.29
C ASP A 49 -6.01 -18.48 2.90
N SER A 50 -6.04 -17.29 2.27
CA SER A 50 -7.26 -16.76 1.66
C SER A 50 -7.58 -17.53 0.38
N ASP A 51 -8.86 -17.83 0.15
CA ASP A 51 -9.28 -18.49 -1.09
C ASP A 51 -8.92 -17.63 -2.32
N VAL A 52 -9.00 -16.30 -2.18
CA VAL A 52 -8.70 -15.33 -3.23
C VAL A 52 -8.15 -14.04 -2.62
N VAL A 53 -7.22 -13.41 -3.34
CA VAL A 53 -6.61 -12.14 -2.95
C VAL A 53 -6.82 -11.09 -4.04
N LEU A 54 -7.50 -9.99 -3.68
CA LEU A 54 -7.55 -8.77 -4.50
C LEU A 54 -6.52 -7.76 -3.96
N VAL A 55 -5.52 -7.42 -4.78
CA VAL A 55 -4.54 -6.39 -4.47
C VAL A 55 -4.89 -5.10 -5.19
N VAL A 56 -5.23 -4.06 -4.43
CA VAL A 56 -5.44 -2.69 -4.94
C VAL A 56 -4.14 -1.91 -4.78
N GLU A 57 -3.44 -1.66 -5.88
CA GLU A 57 -2.09 -1.09 -5.91
C GLU A 57 -2.06 0.24 -6.67
N PRO A 58 -2.58 1.34 -6.09
CA PRO A 58 -2.67 2.66 -6.76
C PRO A 58 -1.30 3.25 -7.15
N PHE A 59 -0.22 2.69 -6.64
CA PHE A 59 1.15 3.09 -6.93
C PHE A 59 1.99 1.99 -7.59
N ALA A 60 1.36 0.98 -8.21
CA ALA A 60 2.05 -0.12 -8.90
C ALA A 60 3.17 0.35 -9.85
N HIS A 61 2.94 1.48 -10.53
CA HIS A 61 3.89 2.11 -11.45
C HIS A 61 5.18 2.65 -10.80
N ARG A 62 5.24 2.75 -9.46
CA ARG A 62 6.41 3.26 -8.71
C ARG A 62 7.29 2.16 -8.11
N PHE A 63 6.83 0.92 -8.11
CA PHE A 63 7.55 -0.20 -7.50
C PHE A 63 8.01 -1.21 -8.56
N PRO A 64 9.18 -1.86 -8.38
CA PRO A 64 9.60 -2.94 -9.25
C PRO A 64 8.57 -4.10 -9.21
N PRO A 65 8.18 -4.69 -10.36
CA PRO A 65 7.19 -5.76 -10.40
C PRO A 65 7.52 -6.99 -9.53
N GLY A 66 8.81 -7.27 -9.33
CA GLY A 66 9.28 -8.43 -8.55
C GLY A 66 9.03 -8.35 -7.04
N LEU A 67 8.81 -7.15 -6.48
CA LEU A 67 8.59 -6.98 -5.04
C LEU A 67 7.22 -7.53 -4.62
N VAL A 68 6.18 -7.20 -5.38
CA VAL A 68 4.81 -7.70 -5.15
C VAL A 68 4.71 -9.20 -5.43
N GLY A 69 5.46 -9.72 -6.40
CA GLY A 69 5.45 -11.15 -6.73
C GLY A 69 5.85 -12.05 -5.57
N ALA A 70 6.81 -11.63 -4.73
CA ALA A 70 7.22 -12.38 -3.55
C ALA A 70 6.13 -12.41 -2.46
N GLU A 71 5.40 -11.31 -2.29
CA GLU A 71 4.30 -11.21 -1.32
C GLU A 71 3.10 -12.05 -1.76
N LEU A 72 2.76 -12.00 -3.04
CA LEU A 72 1.70 -12.82 -3.62
C LEU A 72 2.01 -14.32 -3.52
N ALA A 73 3.27 -14.73 -3.73
CA ALA A 73 3.66 -16.13 -3.58
C ALA A 73 3.46 -16.65 -2.15
N ALA A 74 3.54 -15.78 -1.14
CA ALA A 74 3.30 -16.14 0.26
C ALA A 74 1.83 -16.36 0.59
N THR A 75 0.89 -15.91 -0.27
CA THR A 75 -0.55 -16.11 -0.06
C THR A 75 -0.97 -17.58 -0.18
N GLY A 76 -0.27 -18.35 -1.02
CA GLY A 76 -0.60 -19.75 -1.31
C GLY A 76 -1.80 -19.96 -2.24
N THR A 77 -2.42 -18.89 -2.77
CA THR A 77 -3.51 -18.99 -3.74
C THR A 77 -3.07 -18.54 -5.14
N ASP A 78 -3.62 -19.19 -6.16
CA ASP A 78 -3.49 -18.77 -7.56
C ASP A 78 -4.61 -17.80 -7.98
N ALA A 79 -5.66 -17.68 -7.17
CA ALA A 79 -6.78 -16.77 -7.42
C ALA A 79 -6.41 -15.36 -6.95
N VAL A 80 -5.56 -14.69 -7.73
CA VAL A 80 -5.09 -13.33 -7.45
C VAL A 80 -5.58 -12.37 -8.51
N VAL A 81 -6.27 -11.31 -8.09
CA VAL A 81 -6.64 -10.17 -8.95
C VAL A 81 -5.80 -8.97 -8.54
N ARG A 82 -5.13 -8.36 -9.51
CA ARG A 82 -4.29 -7.17 -9.30
C ARG A 82 -4.91 -5.97 -10.00
N PHE A 83 -5.13 -4.91 -9.26
CA PHE A 83 -5.78 -3.71 -9.75
C PHE A 83 -4.87 -2.49 -9.55
N GLY A 84 -4.29 -2.03 -10.66
CA GLY A 84 -3.43 -0.85 -10.72
C GLY A 84 -4.12 0.39 -11.29
N PRO A 85 -3.49 1.56 -11.16
CA PRO A 85 -4.01 2.81 -11.70
C PRO A 85 -3.91 2.82 -13.23
N ASP A 86 -4.89 3.44 -13.89
CA ASP A 86 -4.75 3.87 -15.29
C ASP A 86 -3.91 5.15 -15.39
N THR A 87 -3.53 5.55 -16.61
CA THR A 87 -2.73 6.76 -16.85
C THR A 87 -3.35 8.02 -16.22
N ALA A 88 -4.67 8.18 -16.35
CA ALA A 88 -5.35 9.34 -15.79
C ALA A 88 -5.27 9.38 -14.25
N THR A 89 -5.36 8.23 -13.60
CA THR A 89 -5.24 8.10 -12.14
C THR A 89 -3.79 8.29 -11.68
N ILE A 90 -2.81 7.83 -12.46
CA ILE A 90 -1.40 8.13 -12.23
C ILE A 90 -1.18 9.65 -12.20
N ASP A 91 -1.73 10.39 -13.15
CA ASP A 91 -1.59 11.85 -13.20
C ASP A 91 -2.19 12.54 -11.96
N VAL A 92 -3.38 12.13 -11.52
CA VAL A 92 -4.01 12.62 -10.29
C VAL A 92 -3.14 12.35 -9.06
N LEU A 93 -2.65 11.12 -8.92
CA LEU A 93 -1.84 10.70 -7.79
C LEU A 93 -0.43 11.32 -7.80
N ASN A 94 0.12 11.62 -8.97
CA ASN A 94 1.37 12.37 -9.11
C ASN A 94 1.21 13.83 -8.69
N ALA A 95 0.11 14.48 -9.10
CA ALA A 95 -0.18 15.86 -8.70
C ALA A 95 -0.36 15.97 -7.18
N ALA A 96 -1.12 15.05 -6.56
CA ALA A 96 -1.33 15.03 -5.13
C ALA A 96 -0.04 14.77 -4.32
N ALA A 97 0.93 14.04 -4.87
CA ALA A 97 2.16 13.69 -4.17
C ALA A 97 3.11 14.88 -3.94
N ILE A 98 2.95 15.96 -4.70
CA ILE A 98 3.77 17.19 -4.58
C ILE A 98 2.96 18.38 -4.04
N ASP A 99 1.68 18.20 -3.76
CA ASP A 99 0.80 19.25 -3.24
C ASP A 99 1.07 19.46 -1.74
N PRO A 100 1.42 20.69 -1.31
CA PRO A 100 1.55 20.99 0.12
C PRO A 100 0.21 20.86 0.87
N ASP A 101 -0.93 21.05 0.20
CA ASP A 101 -2.25 20.70 0.74
C ASP A 101 -2.59 19.25 0.40
N VAL A 102 -2.04 18.35 1.20
CA VAL A 102 -2.24 16.90 1.05
C VAL A 102 -3.73 16.50 1.10
N LEU A 103 -4.59 17.27 1.75
CA LEU A 103 -6.03 16.98 1.85
C LEU A 103 -6.81 17.53 0.65
N GLY A 104 -6.34 18.62 0.04
CA GLY A 104 -6.96 19.25 -1.12
C GLY A 104 -7.09 18.32 -2.33
N GLY A 105 -6.12 17.40 -2.52
CA GLY A 105 -6.14 16.41 -3.59
C GLY A 105 -7.05 15.20 -3.37
N TRP A 106 -7.53 14.96 -2.14
CA TRP A 106 -8.28 13.74 -1.79
C TRP A 106 -9.57 13.54 -2.59
N PRO A 107 -10.43 14.57 -2.79
CA PRO A 107 -11.64 14.41 -3.58
C PRO A 107 -11.34 13.94 -5.01
N GLN A 108 -10.28 14.46 -5.64
CA GLN A 108 -9.92 14.07 -7.00
C GLN A 108 -9.37 12.65 -7.06
N ALA A 109 -8.53 12.26 -6.11
CA ALA A 109 -8.02 10.89 -5.99
C ALA A 109 -9.16 9.88 -5.76
N PHE A 110 -10.13 10.22 -4.90
CA PHE A 110 -11.31 9.41 -4.66
C PHE A 110 -12.15 9.24 -5.93
N GLN A 111 -12.46 10.34 -6.63
CA GLN A 111 -13.21 10.29 -7.89
C GLN A 111 -12.45 9.51 -8.98
N ALA A 112 -11.11 9.54 -8.97
CA ALA A 112 -10.30 8.73 -9.85
C ALA A 112 -10.47 7.23 -9.60
N GLY A 113 -10.51 6.80 -8.34
CA GLY A 113 -10.83 5.43 -7.97
C GLY A 113 -12.24 5.02 -8.41
N ILE A 114 -13.25 5.87 -8.15
CA ILE A 114 -14.65 5.61 -8.56
C ILE A 114 -14.76 5.43 -10.08
N ARG A 115 -14.07 6.25 -10.87
CA ARG A 115 -14.08 6.13 -12.34
C ARG A 115 -13.58 4.75 -12.82
N GLN A 116 -12.60 4.16 -12.13
CA GLN A 116 -12.06 2.85 -12.52
C GLN A 116 -12.85 1.66 -11.95
N ALA A 117 -13.86 1.91 -11.09
CA ALA A 117 -14.56 0.85 -10.35
C ALA A 117 -15.29 -0.15 -11.27
N ASP A 118 -15.92 0.32 -12.35
CA ASP A 118 -16.59 -0.56 -13.32
C ASP A 118 -15.58 -1.49 -14.02
N GLY A 119 -14.38 -0.98 -14.30
CA GLY A 119 -13.30 -1.79 -14.87
C GLY A 119 -12.82 -2.89 -13.91
N LEU A 120 -12.70 -2.57 -12.62
CA LEU A 120 -12.40 -3.58 -11.59
C LEU A 120 -13.53 -4.60 -11.47
N ALA A 121 -14.79 -4.15 -11.46
CA ALA A 121 -15.94 -5.06 -11.37
C ALA A 121 -15.93 -6.07 -12.53
N GLN A 122 -15.64 -5.62 -13.75
CA GLN A 122 -15.52 -6.52 -14.90
C GLN A 122 -14.34 -7.51 -14.75
N GLN A 123 -13.18 -7.06 -14.26
CA GLN A 123 -12.03 -7.95 -14.02
C GLN A 123 -12.36 -9.05 -13.00
N LEU A 124 -13.11 -8.72 -11.95
CA LEU A 124 -13.56 -9.70 -10.95
C LEU A 124 -14.50 -10.72 -11.59
N ILE A 125 -15.50 -10.27 -12.35
CA ILE A 125 -16.43 -11.17 -13.07
C ILE A 125 -15.66 -12.12 -14.01
N ASP A 126 -14.70 -11.59 -14.77
CA ASP A 126 -13.89 -12.39 -15.71
C ASP A 126 -12.99 -13.41 -14.96
N ALA A 127 -12.61 -13.10 -13.72
CA ALA A 127 -11.89 -14.00 -12.82
C ALA A 127 -12.79 -15.00 -12.08
N GLY A 128 -14.11 -14.98 -12.34
CA GLY A 128 -15.07 -15.92 -11.76
C GLY A 128 -15.58 -15.53 -10.36
N TRP A 129 -15.53 -14.23 -10.03
CA TRP A 129 -16.07 -13.65 -8.79
C TRP A 129 -17.51 -13.19 -8.93
#